data_AF-A0A0A0V1F0-F1
#
_entry.id   AF-A0A0A0V1F0-F1
#
_cell.length_a   1.000
_cell.length_b   1.000
_cell.length_c   1.000
_cell.angle_alpha   90.00
_cell.angle_beta   90.00
_cell.angle_gamma   90.00
#
_symmetry.space_group_name_H-M   'P 1'
#
loop_
_entity.id
_entity.type
_entity.pdbx_description
1 polymer ?
#
loop_
_entity_poly.entity_id
_entity_poly.type
_entity_poly.pdbx_seq_one_letter_code
_entity_poly.pdbx_strand_id
1 'polypeptide(L)'
;MVRQFRETSKKTGDAYKLRHTPWLFRMTEYPTDSNLLVIPRVFSENREYMPCGYVKNSIVVDSCFVCGIDAGLLFSLIESRMYTVWQDIAGGKLESRRRFSSTVVWNNLPAPTLDKGVRTKLIEAGQDIISVRAVHPTSSLKTLYDPKYMPLDLRQAHEELDKIVDVAFGADKWLKDDDDARLRILFDSYQRMS
;
A
#
# COMPACT_ATOMS: atom_id res chain seq x y z
N MET A 1 35.09 -13.09 -13.90
CA MET A 1 34.90 -11.67 -14.29
C MET A 1 33.98 -10.91 -13.32
N VAL A 2 32.69 -11.26 -13.18
CA VAL A 2 31.76 -10.52 -12.28
C VAL A 2 32.13 -10.60 -10.80
N ARG A 3 32.53 -11.78 -10.30
CA ARG A 3 32.95 -11.96 -8.90
C ARG A 3 34.13 -11.06 -8.51
N GLN A 4 35.18 -11.06 -9.34
CA GLN A 4 36.37 -10.23 -9.12
C GLN A 4 36.03 -8.73 -9.14
N PHE A 5 35.19 -8.28 -10.08
CA PHE A 5 34.70 -6.90 -10.12
C PHE A 5 33.94 -6.52 -8.82
N ARG A 6 33.11 -7.43 -8.31
CA ARG A 6 32.36 -7.22 -7.05
C ARG A 6 33.26 -7.22 -5.82
N GLU A 7 34.27 -8.09 -5.76
CA GLU A 7 35.24 -8.16 -4.65
C GLU A 7 36.13 -6.90 -4.57
N THR A 8 36.43 -6.26 -5.70
CA THR A 8 37.23 -5.02 -5.76
C THR A 8 36.40 -3.74 -5.70
N SER A 9 35.07 -3.84 -5.72
CA SER A 9 34.16 -2.69 -5.60
C SER A 9 34.22 -2.04 -4.21
N LYS A 10 33.71 -0.80 -4.11
CA LYS A 10 33.63 -0.07 -2.83
C LYS A 10 32.89 -0.89 -1.78
N LYS A 11 33.51 -1.10 -0.60
CA LYS A 11 33.02 -2.02 0.44
C LYS A 11 31.60 -1.73 0.94
N THR A 12 31.10 -0.50 0.79
CA THR A 12 29.75 -0.08 1.20
C THR A 12 28.69 -0.25 0.11
N GLY A 13 29.09 -0.43 -1.15
CA GLY A 13 28.18 -0.51 -2.28
C GLY A 13 27.57 -1.90 -2.47
N ASP A 14 26.41 -1.97 -3.10
CA ASP A 14 25.66 -3.23 -3.28
C ASP A 14 26.45 -4.28 -4.08
N ALA A 15 27.26 -3.84 -5.04
CA ALA A 15 28.18 -4.72 -5.77
C ALA A 15 29.11 -5.51 -4.83
N TYR A 16 29.66 -4.85 -3.81
CA TYR A 16 30.51 -5.52 -2.82
C TYR A 16 29.71 -6.41 -1.85
N LYS A 17 28.50 -5.99 -1.45
CA LYS A 17 27.62 -6.81 -0.60
C LYS A 17 27.30 -8.16 -1.26
N LEU A 18 27.10 -8.16 -2.59
CA LEU A 18 26.77 -9.35 -3.39
C LEU A 18 27.98 -10.10 -3.98
N ARG A 19 29.19 -9.88 -3.44
CA ARG A 19 30.42 -10.52 -3.93
C ARG A 19 30.44 -12.05 -3.77
N HIS A 20 29.75 -12.55 -2.74
CA HIS A 20 29.64 -13.99 -2.45
C HIS A 20 28.54 -14.69 -3.26
N THR A 21 27.66 -13.90 -3.88
CA THR A 21 26.59 -14.35 -4.77
C THR A 21 26.69 -13.65 -6.13
N PRO A 22 27.82 -13.78 -6.85
CA PRO A 22 28.11 -13.00 -8.06
C PRO A 22 27.17 -13.29 -9.23
N TRP A 23 26.44 -14.42 -9.22
CA TRP A 23 25.42 -14.77 -10.20
C TRP A 23 24.06 -14.11 -9.94
N LEU A 24 23.82 -13.57 -8.73
CA LEU A 24 22.59 -12.85 -8.38
C LEU A 24 22.70 -11.38 -8.79
N PHE A 25 21.78 -10.91 -9.64
CA PHE A 25 21.82 -9.56 -10.21
C PHE A 25 21.51 -8.47 -9.15
N ARG A 26 20.54 -8.73 -8.27
CA ARG A 26 20.23 -8.00 -7.04
C ARG A 26 19.74 -8.97 -5.97
N MET A 27 19.80 -8.55 -4.71
CA MET A 27 19.23 -9.30 -3.60
C MET A 27 17.69 -9.23 -3.71
N THR A 28 17.03 -10.38 -3.80
CA THR A 28 15.59 -10.50 -3.56
C THR A 28 15.43 -10.74 -2.07
N GLU A 29 15.21 -9.68 -1.29
CA GLU A 29 15.22 -9.76 0.19
C GLU A 29 13.89 -10.24 0.79
N TYR A 30 12.87 -10.48 -0.04
CA TYR A 30 11.57 -10.95 0.42
C TYR A 30 11.40 -12.46 0.22
N PRO A 31 10.78 -13.18 1.17
CA PRO A 31 10.55 -14.62 1.07
C PRO A 31 9.62 -14.91 -0.11
N THR A 32 10.14 -15.50 -1.18
CA THR A 32 9.39 -15.81 -2.42
C THR A 32 8.23 -16.78 -2.19
N ASP A 33 8.33 -17.59 -1.14
CA ASP A 33 7.38 -18.65 -0.79
C ASP A 33 6.23 -18.12 0.09
N SER A 34 6.23 -16.82 0.40
CA SER A 34 5.21 -16.15 1.23
C SER A 34 4.15 -15.44 0.39
N ASN A 35 3.06 -15.05 1.04
CA ASN A 35 2.08 -14.12 0.46
C ASN A 35 2.69 -12.72 0.41
N LEU A 36 3.04 -12.25 -0.78
CA LEU A 36 3.63 -10.95 -0.99
C LEU A 36 2.55 -9.92 -1.27
N LEU A 37 2.43 -8.90 -0.42
CA LEU A 37 1.60 -7.74 -0.72
C LEU A 37 2.33 -6.86 -1.74
N VAL A 38 1.68 -6.64 -2.88
CA VAL A 38 2.20 -5.84 -4.00
C VAL A 38 1.46 -4.51 -4.05
N ILE A 39 2.23 -3.43 -4.05
CA ILE A 39 1.73 -2.06 -4.06
C ILE A 39 2.21 -1.38 -5.36
N PRO A 40 1.32 -0.92 -6.24
CA PRO A 40 1.74 -0.27 -7.49
C PRO A 40 2.48 1.05 -7.19
N ARG A 41 3.62 1.26 -7.85
CA ARG A 41 4.38 2.52 -7.70
C ARG A 41 3.61 3.71 -8.27
N VAL A 42 2.94 3.53 -9.41
CA VAL A 42 2.20 4.59 -10.09
C VAL A 42 0.79 4.09 -10.37
N PHE A 43 -0.20 4.88 -10.02
CA PHE A 43 -1.60 4.57 -10.25
C PHE A 43 -2.38 5.81 -10.64
N SER A 44 -3.50 5.61 -11.34
CA SER A 44 -4.35 6.69 -11.84
C SER A 44 -4.94 7.50 -10.69
N GLU A 45 -4.84 8.82 -10.81
CA GLU A 45 -5.44 9.84 -9.97
C GLU A 45 -6.98 9.78 -9.97
N ASN A 46 -7.57 9.20 -11.02
CA ASN A 46 -9.02 9.07 -11.13
C ASN A 46 -9.58 7.99 -10.19
N ARG A 47 -8.75 7.09 -9.66
CA ARG A 47 -9.22 6.03 -8.75
C ARG A 47 -9.45 6.58 -7.36
N GLU A 48 -10.52 6.13 -6.72
CA GLU A 48 -10.85 6.52 -5.34
C GLU A 48 -9.92 5.86 -4.31
N TYR A 49 -9.40 4.68 -4.63
CA TYR A 49 -8.53 3.86 -3.79
C TYR A 49 -7.23 3.50 -4.51
N MET A 50 -6.20 3.13 -3.76
CA MET A 50 -4.95 2.58 -4.31
C MET A 50 -5.01 1.04 -4.32
N PRO A 51 -5.41 0.40 -5.44
CA PRO A 51 -5.54 -1.05 -5.47
C PRO A 51 -4.17 -1.73 -5.35
N CYS A 52 -3.99 -2.43 -4.23
CA CYS A 52 -2.91 -3.35 -3.94
C CYS A 52 -3.45 -4.79 -3.87
N GLY A 53 -2.57 -5.78 -3.80
CA GLY A 53 -3.02 -7.16 -3.74
C GLY A 53 -1.92 -8.15 -3.42
N TYR A 54 -2.34 -9.36 -3.04
CA TYR A 54 -1.41 -10.43 -2.70
C TYR A 54 -1.05 -11.27 -3.92
N VAL A 55 0.23 -11.60 -4.05
CA VAL A 55 0.75 -12.55 -5.04
C VAL A 55 1.59 -13.61 -4.34
N LYS A 56 1.60 -14.82 -4.90
CA LYS A 56 2.51 -15.91 -4.51
C LYS A 56 3.42 -16.27 -5.67
N ASN A 57 4.62 -16.77 -5.38
CA ASN A 57 5.55 -17.32 -6.38
C ASN A 57 5.79 -16.39 -7.58
N SER A 58 5.80 -15.08 -7.34
CA SER A 58 5.86 -14.06 -8.39
C SER A 58 7.11 -13.20 -8.23
N ILE A 59 7.72 -12.83 -9.36
CA ILE A 59 8.81 -11.86 -9.39
C ILE A 59 8.18 -10.48 -9.54
N VAL A 60 8.35 -9.65 -8.53
CA VAL A 60 7.89 -8.26 -8.57
C VAL A 60 9.03 -7.37 -9.05
N VAL A 61 8.74 -6.55 -10.05
CA VAL A 61 9.69 -5.63 -10.67
C VAL A 61 9.57 -4.22 -10.09
N ASP A 62 10.44 -3.30 -10.50
CA ASP A 62 10.58 -1.96 -9.92
C ASP A 62 9.32 -1.07 -9.99
N SER A 63 8.35 -1.42 -10.84
CA SER A 63 7.07 -0.76 -11.01
C SER A 63 6.12 -0.98 -9.83
N CYS A 64 6.48 -1.87 -8.90
CA CYS A 64 5.75 -2.11 -7.67
C CYS A 64 6.69 -2.16 -6.46
N PHE A 65 6.12 -1.96 -5.29
CA PHE A 65 6.74 -2.25 -4.00
C PHE A 65 6.18 -3.56 -3.44
N VAL A 66 6.94 -4.20 -2.56
CA VAL A 66 6.58 -5.48 -1.95
C VAL A 66 6.73 -5.41 -0.44
N CYS A 67 5.75 -5.97 0.26
CA CYS A 67 5.86 -6.32 1.68
C CYS A 67 5.63 -7.84 1.84
N GLY A 68 6.61 -8.54 2.41
CA GLY A 68 6.55 -10.00 2.63
C GLY A 68 6.12 -10.45 4.02
N ILE A 69 5.75 -9.51 4.91
CA ILE A 69 5.40 -9.78 6.32
C ILE A 69 4.03 -9.17 6.67
N ASP A 70 3.24 -8.75 5.67
CA ASP A 70 1.93 -8.17 5.97
C ASP A 70 0.95 -9.24 6.46
N ALA A 71 0.35 -8.99 7.62
CA ALA A 71 -0.69 -9.82 8.22
C ALA A 71 -2.11 -9.32 7.87
N GLY A 72 -2.24 -8.44 6.87
CA GLY A 72 -3.51 -7.84 6.43
C GLY A 72 -3.65 -6.36 6.78
N LEU A 73 -2.94 -5.88 7.80
CA LEU A 73 -3.10 -4.50 8.26
C LEU A 73 -2.60 -3.48 7.24
N LEU A 74 -1.48 -3.76 6.56
CA LEU A 74 -0.93 -2.87 5.54
C LEU A 74 -1.91 -2.75 4.39
N PHE A 75 -2.45 -3.88 3.92
CA PHE A 75 -3.48 -3.94 2.89
C PHE A 75 -4.69 -3.07 3.28
N SER A 76 -5.25 -3.27 4.47
CA SER A 76 -6.43 -2.53 4.93
C SER A 76 -6.18 -1.02 5.03
N LEU A 77 -5.01 -0.59 5.49
CA LEU A 77 -4.69 0.83 5.54
C LEU A 77 -4.55 1.40 4.13
N ILE A 78 -3.81 0.72 3.25
CA ILE A 78 -3.56 1.17 1.88
C ILE A 78 -4.84 1.29 1.04
N GLU A 79 -5.77 0.36 1.21
CA GLU A 79 -7.05 0.31 0.49
C GLU A 79 -8.10 1.27 1.04
N SER A 80 -7.76 2.08 2.04
CA SER A 80 -8.67 3.08 2.62
C SER A 80 -8.62 4.41 1.88
N ARG A 81 -9.73 5.17 1.92
CA ARG A 81 -9.80 6.53 1.41
C ARG A 81 -8.86 7.46 2.17
N MET A 82 -8.72 7.27 3.48
CA MET A 82 -7.76 8.00 4.32
C MET A 82 -6.33 7.92 3.77
N TYR A 83 -5.90 6.73 3.34
CA TYR A 83 -4.58 6.56 2.77
C TYR A 83 -4.45 7.21 1.39
N THR A 84 -5.48 7.13 0.54
CA THR A 84 -5.48 7.84 -0.75
C THR A 84 -5.35 9.35 -0.56
N VAL A 85 -6.07 9.93 0.41
CA VAL A 85 -5.97 11.36 0.75
C VAL A 85 -4.55 11.67 1.21
N TRP A 86 -3.95 10.88 2.10
CA TRP A 86 -2.56 11.08 2.51
C TRP A 86 -1.59 11.03 1.32
N GLN A 87 -1.77 10.05 0.43
CA GLN A 87 -0.96 9.87 -0.76
C GLN A 87 -1.08 11.04 -1.76
N ASP A 88 -2.20 11.77 -1.76
CA ASP A 88 -2.39 12.97 -2.59
C ASP A 88 -1.60 14.19 -2.11
N ILE A 89 -1.38 14.29 -0.79
CA ILE A 89 -0.64 15.42 -0.18
C ILE A 89 0.84 15.11 0.01
N ALA A 90 1.17 13.94 0.58
CA ALA A 90 2.56 13.59 0.89
C ALA A 90 3.30 12.97 -0.31
N GLY A 91 2.55 12.39 -1.26
CA GLY A 91 3.11 11.63 -2.36
C GLY A 91 3.60 12.47 -3.54
N GLY A 92 4.59 11.93 -4.24
CA GLY A 92 4.98 12.46 -5.55
C GLY A 92 3.94 12.16 -6.62
N LYS A 93 4.12 12.77 -7.79
CA LYS A 93 3.29 12.51 -8.99
C LYS A 93 4.16 12.24 -10.22
N LEU A 94 3.63 11.45 -11.16
CA LEU A 94 4.15 11.33 -12.51
C LEU A 94 3.14 12.00 -13.44
N GLU A 95 3.46 13.21 -13.89
CA GLU A 95 2.46 14.14 -14.43
C GLU A 95 1.35 14.36 -13.39
N SER A 96 0.13 13.90 -13.66
CA SER A 96 -1.00 13.93 -12.73
C SER A 96 -1.14 12.66 -11.89
N ARG A 97 -0.52 11.53 -12.30
CA ARG A 97 -0.71 10.22 -11.67
C ARG A 97 -0.03 10.15 -10.31
N ARG A 98 -0.72 9.60 -9.31
CA ARG A 98 -0.17 9.41 -7.97
C ARG A 98 1.02 8.44 -8.02
N ARG A 99 2.09 8.78 -7.30
CA ARG A 99 3.30 7.96 -7.18
C ARG A 99 3.58 7.60 -5.73
N PHE A 100 3.43 6.32 -5.41
CA PHE A 100 3.75 5.76 -4.11
C PHE A 100 5.26 5.73 -3.86
N SER A 101 5.63 5.97 -2.61
CA SER A 101 6.99 5.91 -2.10
C SER A 101 6.97 5.42 -0.67
N SER A 102 7.70 4.34 -0.38
CA SER A 102 7.80 3.82 0.99
C SER A 102 8.43 4.83 1.95
N THR A 103 9.46 5.55 1.51
CA THR A 103 10.21 6.49 2.35
C THR A 103 9.48 7.82 2.58
N VAL A 104 8.67 8.27 1.62
CA VAL A 104 8.03 9.59 1.67
C VAL A 104 6.58 9.51 2.13
N VAL A 105 5.84 8.50 1.67
CA VAL A 105 4.41 8.38 1.97
C VAL A 105 4.18 7.42 3.12
N TRP A 106 4.59 6.17 2.98
CA TRP A 106 4.30 5.14 3.97
C TRP A 106 4.95 5.43 5.33
N ASN A 107 6.26 5.67 5.36
CA ASN A 107 7.00 5.89 6.59
C ASN A 107 6.57 7.17 7.36
N ASN A 108 5.94 8.11 6.67
CA ASN A 108 5.50 9.38 7.25
C ASN A 108 3.98 9.44 7.46
N LEU A 109 3.25 8.35 7.20
CA LEU A 109 1.81 8.27 7.47
C LEU A 109 1.59 8.52 8.97
N PRO A 110 0.80 9.54 9.36
CA PRO A 110 0.57 9.85 10.76
C PRO A 110 -0.50 8.92 11.35
N ALA A 111 -0.23 7.61 11.29
CA ALA A 111 -1.13 6.59 11.81
C ALA A 111 -1.05 6.56 13.34
N PRO A 112 -2.19 6.62 14.06
CA PRO A 112 -2.19 6.56 15.51
C PRO A 112 -1.83 5.16 16.02
N THR A 113 -1.61 5.06 17.33
CA THR A 113 -1.43 3.75 17.97
C THR A 113 -2.76 3.01 17.96
N LEU A 114 -2.87 2.02 17.08
CA LEU A 114 -4.05 1.16 16.98
C LEU A 114 -4.06 0.10 18.07
N ASP A 115 -5.16 -0.02 18.81
CA ASP A 115 -5.38 -1.11 19.75
C ASP A 115 -5.55 -2.46 19.03
N LYS A 116 -5.54 -3.56 19.78
CA LYS A 116 -5.66 -4.90 19.19
C LYS A 116 -7.03 -5.14 18.53
N GLY A 117 -8.11 -4.63 19.10
CA GLY A 117 -9.47 -4.86 18.60
C GLY A 117 -9.73 -4.13 17.28
N VAL A 118 -9.29 -2.87 17.18
CA VAL A 118 -9.32 -2.06 15.96
C VAL A 118 -8.45 -2.67 14.88
N ARG A 119 -7.25 -3.15 15.21
CA ARG A 119 -6.38 -3.87 14.25
C ARG A 119 -7.09 -5.09 13.67
N THR A 120 -7.73 -5.92 14.51
CA THR A 120 -8.48 -7.09 14.06
C THR A 120 -9.61 -6.68 13.11
N LYS A 121 -10.42 -5.68 13.48
CA LYS A 121 -11.52 -5.18 12.62
C LYS A 121 -11.03 -4.67 11.27
N LEU A 122 -9.90 -3.95 11.25
CA LEU A 122 -9.30 -3.47 9.99
C LEU A 122 -8.87 -4.65 9.12
N ILE A 123 -8.22 -5.66 9.70
CA ILE A 123 -7.78 -6.85 8.96
C ILE A 123 -8.99 -7.61 8.40
N GLU A 124 -10.04 -7.79 9.18
CA GLU A 124 -11.29 -8.43 8.75
C GLU A 124 -11.94 -7.67 7.58
N ALA A 125 -12.09 -6.35 7.69
CA ALA A 125 -12.64 -5.53 6.61
C ALA A 125 -11.78 -5.58 5.33
N GLY A 126 -10.45 -5.62 5.46
CA GLY A 126 -9.56 -5.84 4.32
C GLY A 126 -9.75 -7.22 3.67
N GLN A 127 -9.94 -8.26 4.48
CA GLN A 127 -10.21 -9.61 3.98
C GLN A 127 -11.57 -9.68 3.25
N ASP A 128 -12.56 -8.90 3.68
CA ASP A 128 -13.84 -8.80 2.99
C ASP A 128 -13.69 -8.19 1.59
N ILE A 129 -12.87 -7.13 1.44
CA ILE A 129 -12.56 -6.55 0.12
C ILE A 129 -11.92 -7.60 -0.81
N ILE A 130 -10.99 -8.41 -0.30
CA ILE A 130 -10.36 -9.50 -1.07
C ILE A 130 -11.42 -10.53 -1.49
N SER A 131 -12.31 -10.88 -0.56
CA SER A 131 -13.38 -11.85 -0.81
C SER A 131 -14.37 -11.35 -1.85
N VAL A 132 -14.77 -10.07 -1.80
CA VAL A 132 -15.64 -9.45 -2.80
C VAL A 132 -14.97 -9.41 -4.17
N ARG A 133 -13.69 -9.02 -4.25
CA ARG A 133 -12.93 -9.06 -5.52
C ARG A 133 -12.94 -10.46 -6.15
N ALA A 134 -12.89 -11.53 -5.34
CA ALA A 134 -12.91 -12.91 -5.82
C ALA A 134 -14.25 -13.33 -6.44
N VAL A 135 -15.36 -12.66 -6.11
CA VAL A 135 -16.68 -12.88 -6.71
C VAL A 135 -16.76 -12.34 -8.16
N HIS A 136 -15.79 -11.51 -8.57
CA HIS A 136 -15.70 -10.92 -9.91
C HIS A 136 -14.50 -11.45 -10.73
N PRO A 137 -14.38 -12.77 -10.97
CA PRO A 137 -13.15 -13.40 -11.48
C PRO A 137 -12.77 -13.00 -12.92
N THR A 138 -13.73 -12.52 -13.71
CA THR A 138 -13.50 -12.07 -15.10
C THR A 138 -13.10 -10.61 -15.20
N SER A 139 -13.22 -9.84 -14.10
CA SER A 139 -12.92 -8.42 -14.06
C SER A 139 -11.47 -8.18 -13.63
N SER A 140 -10.75 -7.36 -14.39
CA SER A 140 -9.43 -6.90 -13.96
C SER A 140 -9.55 -5.89 -12.81
N LEU A 141 -8.49 -5.74 -11.99
CA LEU A 141 -8.44 -4.66 -10.99
C LEU A 141 -8.63 -3.28 -11.61
N LYS A 142 -8.21 -3.07 -12.86
CA LYS A 142 -8.46 -1.81 -13.58
C LYS A 142 -9.97 -1.56 -13.72
N THR A 143 -10.75 -2.58 -14.07
CA THR A 143 -12.20 -2.51 -14.27
C THR A 143 -12.92 -2.36 -12.93
N LEU A 144 -12.53 -3.16 -11.92
CA LEU A 144 -13.12 -3.13 -10.59
C LEU A 144 -12.93 -1.77 -9.89
N TYR A 145 -11.81 -1.10 -10.14
CA TYR A 145 -11.49 0.20 -9.56
C TYR A 145 -11.70 1.37 -10.52
N ASP A 146 -12.49 1.19 -11.57
CA ASP A 146 -12.97 2.31 -12.37
C ASP A 146 -14.13 3.00 -11.63
N PRO A 147 -14.06 4.31 -11.30
CA PRO A 147 -15.10 4.98 -10.51
C PRO A 147 -16.51 4.85 -11.09
N LYS A 148 -16.62 4.75 -12.42
CA LYS A 148 -17.91 4.63 -13.12
C LYS A 148 -18.45 3.21 -13.12
N TYR A 149 -17.58 2.21 -13.07
CA TYR A 149 -17.94 0.79 -13.24
C TYR A 149 -17.66 -0.07 -11.99
N MET A 150 -17.18 0.53 -10.90
CA MET A 150 -16.94 -0.18 -9.64
C MET A 150 -18.23 -0.86 -9.17
N PRO A 151 -18.22 -2.20 -8.99
CA PRO A 151 -19.36 -2.94 -8.47
C PRO A 151 -19.83 -2.42 -7.11
N LEU A 152 -21.14 -2.45 -6.87
CA LEU A 152 -21.75 -1.89 -5.66
C LEU A 152 -21.27 -2.61 -4.39
N ASP A 153 -21.15 -3.93 -4.44
CA ASP A 153 -20.62 -4.75 -3.35
C ASP A 153 -19.18 -4.39 -3.00
N LEU A 154 -18.34 -4.12 -4.00
CA LEU A 154 -16.96 -3.67 -3.78
C LEU A 154 -16.92 -2.28 -3.17
N ARG A 155 -17.76 -1.35 -3.65
CA ARG A 155 -17.86 -0.01 -3.07
C ARG A 155 -18.28 -0.08 -1.59
N GLN A 156 -19.30 -0.88 -1.28
CA GLN A 156 -19.76 -1.09 0.09
C GLN A 156 -18.67 -1.67 0.99
N ALA A 157 -17.88 -2.64 0.51
CA ALA A 157 -16.77 -3.20 1.28
C ALA A 157 -15.71 -2.14 1.62
N HIS A 158 -15.40 -1.23 0.70
CA HIS A 158 -14.52 -0.09 0.98
C HIS A 158 -15.16 0.92 1.95
N GLU A 159 -16.45 1.22 1.82
CA GLU A 159 -17.14 2.12 2.75
C GLU A 159 -17.12 1.57 4.20
N GLU A 160 -17.28 0.25 4.38
CA GLU A 160 -17.14 -0.37 5.70
C GLU A 160 -15.71 -0.28 6.26
N LEU A 161 -14.70 -0.49 5.42
CA LEU A 161 -13.31 -0.27 5.81
C LEU A 161 -13.07 1.19 6.22
N ASP A 162 -13.56 2.16 5.42
CA ASP A 162 -13.38 3.59 5.69
C ASP A 162 -14.06 4.04 6.97
N LYS A 163 -15.23 3.49 7.32
CA LYS A 163 -15.87 3.76 8.62
C LYS A 163 -14.94 3.42 9.79
N ILE A 164 -14.23 2.29 9.70
CA ILE A 164 -13.31 1.83 10.74
C ILE A 164 -12.04 2.70 10.72
N VAL A 165 -11.50 2.97 9.54
CA VAL A 165 -10.26 3.75 9.39
C VAL A 165 -10.44 5.20 9.83
N ASP A 166 -11.52 5.87 9.41
CA ASP A 166 -11.79 7.26 9.78
C ASP A 166 -11.82 7.41 11.31
N VAL A 167 -12.56 6.53 12.00
CA VAL A 167 -12.63 6.52 13.46
C VAL A 167 -11.29 6.15 14.08
N ALA A 168 -10.58 5.18 13.52
CA ALA A 168 -9.27 4.78 14.01
C ALA A 168 -8.24 5.92 13.93
N PHE A 169 -8.33 6.79 12.92
CA PHE A 169 -7.49 7.99 12.76
C PHE A 169 -7.92 9.17 13.62
N GLY A 170 -9.05 9.09 14.31
CA GLY A 170 -9.52 10.10 15.27
C GLY A 170 -10.74 10.90 14.81
N ALA A 171 -11.47 10.46 13.78
CA ALA A 171 -12.78 11.01 13.47
C ALA A 171 -13.84 10.54 14.48
N ASP A 172 -14.82 11.40 14.81
CA ASP A 172 -15.94 11.01 15.68
C ASP A 172 -16.91 10.02 14.99
N LYS A 173 -16.93 10.03 13.65
CA LYS A 173 -17.82 9.23 12.81
C LYS A 173 -17.23 9.08 11.42
N TRP A 174 -17.85 8.21 10.62
CA TRP A 174 -17.54 8.07 9.20
C TRP A 174 -17.68 9.39 8.44
N LEU A 175 -16.65 9.73 7.67
CA LEU A 175 -16.53 11.01 6.98
C LEU A 175 -17.13 11.01 5.57
N LYS A 176 -17.50 9.82 5.03
CA LYS A 176 -18.07 9.68 3.68
C LYS A 176 -17.16 10.32 2.63
N ASP A 177 -17.63 11.34 1.94
CA ASP A 177 -16.93 12.06 0.87
C ASP A 177 -16.17 13.30 1.37
N ASP A 178 -16.08 13.53 2.70
CA ASP A 178 -15.39 14.68 3.30
C ASP A 178 -13.88 14.45 3.42
N ASP A 179 -13.19 14.50 2.28
CA ASP A 179 -11.73 14.37 2.23
C ASP A 179 -11.00 15.55 2.89
N ASP A 180 -11.61 16.73 2.96
CA ASP A 180 -11.06 17.88 3.68
C ASP A 180 -11.01 17.63 5.18
N ALA A 181 -12.01 16.95 5.75
CA ALA A 181 -11.97 16.51 7.15
C ALA A 181 -10.88 15.46 7.38
N ARG A 182 -10.73 14.47 6.49
CA ARG A 182 -9.62 13.49 6.54
C ARG A 182 -8.27 14.19 6.53
N LEU A 183 -8.12 15.18 5.66
CA LEU A 183 -6.90 15.95 5.54
C LEU A 183 -6.55 16.70 6.83
N ARG A 184 -7.52 17.34 7.48
CA ARG A 184 -7.31 18.02 8.77
C ARG A 184 -6.82 17.05 9.84
N ILE A 185 -7.48 15.89 9.96
CA ILE A 185 -7.09 14.85 10.93
C ILE A 185 -5.64 14.39 10.70
N LEU A 186 -5.26 14.16 9.44
CA LEU A 186 -3.91 13.75 9.07
C LEU A 186 -2.87 14.83 9.40
N PHE A 187 -3.15 16.10 9.08
CA PHE A 187 -2.25 17.20 9.41
C PHE A 187 -2.08 17.39 10.92
N ASP A 188 -3.17 17.39 11.68
CA ASP A 188 -3.14 17.53 13.14
C ASP A 188 -2.36 16.38 13.78
N SER A 189 -2.46 15.18 13.22
CA SER A 189 -1.72 14.01 13.69
C SER A 189 -0.24 14.09 13.32
N TYR A 190 0.08 14.55 12.11
CA TYR A 190 1.45 14.73 11.66
C TYR A 190 2.21 15.79 12.46
N GLN A 191 1.57 16.92 12.77
CA GLN A 191 2.16 17.98 13.62
C GLN A 191 2.48 17.49 15.04
N ARG A 192 1.73 16.52 15.58
CA ARG A 192 2.00 15.93 16.89
C ARG A 192 3.18 14.94 16.91
N MET A 193 3.60 14.46 15.74
CA MET A 193 4.72 13.52 15.60
C MET A 193 6.05 14.20 15.27
N SER A 194 6.02 15.44 14.77
CA SER A 194 7.19 16.30 14.54
C SER A 194 7.65 17.00 15.80
#